data_AF-A0A968XQY6-F1
#
_entry.id   AF-A0A968XQY6-F1
#
_cell.length_a   1.000
_cell.length_b   1.000
_cell.length_c   1.000
_cell.angle_alpha   90.00
_cell.angle_beta   90.00
_cell.angle_gamma   90.00
#
_symmetry.space_group_name_H-M   'P 1'
#
loop_
_entity.id
_entity.type
_entity.pdbx_description
1 polymer ?
#
loop_
_entity_poly.entity_id
_entity_poly.type
_entity_poly.pdbx_seq_one_letter_code
_entity_poly.pdbx_strand_id
1 'polypeptide(L)'
;MKRILLFLCVLAVAGTAPLRSETVAYWNFNTLFITTAGAPGMGSVPATIPASFTVSGVTATISLTNFTGAVDDFGGSDLNAQPGSAAEESLSLIGSAGNNSYIELQLDFTEFADPIVSFATRGTSTGFNSGIWSYSVGGGAFTDIGPNTASTSTTTRLLRSLISARRML
;
A
#
# COMPACT_ATOMS: atom_id res chain seq x y z
N MET A 1 -43.51 42.79 42.50
CA MET A 1 -42.85 42.75 41.18
C MET A 1 -41.92 41.54 41.13
N LYS A 2 -42.31 40.45 40.46
CA LYS A 2 -41.53 39.20 40.37
C LYS A 2 -40.57 39.32 39.18
N ARG A 3 -39.26 39.37 39.45
CA ARG A 3 -38.20 39.35 38.42
C ARG A 3 -37.95 37.89 38.03
N ILE A 4 -38.38 37.50 36.83
CA ILE A 4 -38.05 36.20 36.24
C ILE A 4 -36.69 36.36 35.56
N LEU A 5 -35.68 35.68 36.12
CA LEU A 5 -34.34 35.61 35.54
C LEU A 5 -34.32 34.43 34.56
N LEU A 6 -34.20 34.71 33.26
CA LEU A 6 -34.10 33.68 32.22
C LEU A 6 -32.65 33.20 32.13
N PHE A 7 -32.40 31.94 32.49
CA PHE A 7 -31.10 31.27 32.28
C PHE A 7 -31.01 30.78 30.83
N LEU A 8 -30.16 31.42 30.03
CA LEU A 8 -29.84 30.97 28.68
C LEU A 8 -28.71 29.94 28.76
N CYS A 9 -29.05 28.65 28.72
CA CYS A 9 -28.08 27.58 28.51
C CYS A 9 -27.63 27.59 27.03
N VAL A 10 -26.43 28.10 26.76
CA VAL A 10 -25.77 27.92 25.47
C VAL A 10 -25.19 26.52 25.43
N LEU A 11 -25.89 25.60 24.76
CA LEU A 11 -25.40 24.25 24.50
C LEU A 11 -24.40 24.32 23.34
N ALA A 12 -23.10 24.27 23.64
CA ALA A 12 -22.06 24.18 22.62
C ALA A 12 -22.12 22.77 21.98
N VAL A 13 -22.71 22.68 20.80
CA VAL A 13 -22.63 21.48 19.96
C VAL A 13 -21.20 21.42 19.42
N ALA A 14 -20.35 20.62 20.07
CA ALA A 14 -19.06 20.24 19.51
C ALA A 14 -19.33 19.36 18.27
N GLY A 15 -19.30 19.97 17.09
CA GLY A 15 -19.39 19.24 15.83
C GLY A 15 -18.17 18.33 15.69
N THR A 16 -18.36 17.03 15.83
CA THR A 16 -17.35 16.05 15.42
C THR A 16 -17.26 16.09 13.90
N ALA A 17 -16.11 16.50 13.36
CA ALA A 17 -15.85 16.35 11.93
C ALA A 17 -16.01 14.87 11.54
N PRO A 18 -16.64 14.56 10.40
CA PRO A 18 -16.74 13.18 9.94
C PRO A 18 -15.34 12.61 9.69
N LEU A 19 -15.08 11.39 10.17
CA LEU A 19 -13.88 10.63 9.81
C LEU A 19 -13.93 10.35 8.30
N ARG A 20 -12.93 10.83 7.57
CA ARG A 20 -12.77 10.57 6.13
C ARG A 20 -11.51 9.75 5.91
N SER A 21 -11.57 8.77 5.01
CA SER A 21 -10.39 8.07 4.51
C SER A 21 -9.62 8.98 3.55
N GLU A 22 -8.32 9.09 3.76
CA GLU A 22 -7.39 9.86 2.93
C GLU A 22 -6.30 8.95 2.35
N THR A 23 -5.86 9.24 1.13
CA THR A 23 -4.68 8.59 0.54
C THR A 23 -3.43 9.23 1.11
N VAL A 24 -2.70 8.47 1.93
CA VAL A 24 -1.48 8.93 2.60
C VAL A 24 -0.21 8.66 1.78
N ALA A 25 -0.24 7.66 0.90
CA ALA A 25 0.83 7.34 -0.05
C ALA A 25 0.28 6.53 -1.23
N TYR A 26 0.95 6.59 -2.40
CA TYR A 26 0.70 5.65 -3.50
C TYR A 26 1.95 5.42 -4.36
N TRP A 27 1.92 4.32 -5.13
CA TRP A 27 2.90 3.99 -6.16
C TRP A 27 2.17 3.75 -7.48
N ASN A 28 2.64 4.38 -8.55
CA ASN A 28 2.09 4.16 -9.91
C ASN A 28 3.08 3.47 -10.86
N PHE A 29 4.34 3.29 -10.47
CA PHE A 29 5.41 2.63 -11.25
C PHE A 29 5.66 3.18 -12.66
N ASN A 30 5.02 4.29 -13.03
CA ASN A 30 5.11 4.93 -14.34
C ASN A 30 6.54 5.19 -14.82
N THR A 31 7.43 5.54 -13.89
CA THR A 31 8.85 5.80 -14.19
C THR A 31 9.78 4.64 -13.83
N LEU A 32 9.24 3.46 -13.50
CA LEU A 32 10.05 2.26 -13.32
C LEU A 32 10.57 1.85 -14.70
N PHE A 33 11.88 1.64 -14.82
CA PHE A 33 12.50 1.21 -16.07
C PHE A 33 13.57 0.17 -15.78
N ILE A 34 13.32 -1.09 -16.15
CA ILE A 34 14.22 -2.22 -15.93
C ILE A 34 14.70 -2.73 -17.29
N THR A 35 15.97 -2.46 -17.61
CA THR A 35 16.56 -2.89 -18.90
C THR A 35 16.72 -4.40 -19.00
N THR A 36 16.89 -5.06 -17.86
CA THR A 36 17.09 -6.50 -17.77
C THR A 36 16.65 -6.96 -16.39
N ALA A 37 15.73 -7.93 -16.36
CA ALA A 37 15.28 -8.53 -15.13
C ALA A 37 16.45 -9.02 -14.27
N GLY A 38 16.41 -8.75 -12.97
CA GLY A 38 17.52 -9.05 -12.07
C GLY A 38 17.12 -9.03 -10.60
N ALA A 39 18.04 -9.47 -9.75
CA ALA A 39 17.84 -9.38 -8.31
C ALA A 39 17.76 -7.90 -7.87
N PRO A 40 17.01 -7.59 -6.80
CA PRO A 40 16.97 -6.25 -6.21
C PRO A 40 18.37 -5.65 -5.97
N GLY A 41 18.58 -4.41 -6.42
CA GLY A 41 19.84 -3.69 -6.28
C GLY A 41 20.90 -4.01 -7.35
N MET A 42 20.56 -4.84 -8.35
CA MET A 42 21.47 -5.18 -9.45
C MET A 42 21.05 -4.48 -10.75
N GLY A 43 22.02 -3.87 -11.44
CA GLY A 43 21.77 -3.22 -12.73
C GLY A 43 20.75 -2.08 -12.61
N SER A 44 19.69 -2.12 -13.42
CA SER A 44 18.56 -1.18 -13.38
C SER A 44 17.51 -1.53 -12.33
N VAL A 45 17.63 -2.67 -11.64
CA VAL A 45 16.64 -3.11 -10.66
C VAL A 45 16.86 -2.37 -9.34
N PRO A 46 15.92 -1.53 -8.88
CA PRO A 46 16.07 -0.80 -7.63
C PRO A 46 16.09 -1.76 -6.43
N ALA A 47 16.83 -1.40 -5.38
CA ALA A 47 16.70 -2.07 -4.07
C ALA A 47 15.51 -1.53 -3.28
N THR A 48 15.15 -0.26 -3.51
CA THR A 48 14.04 0.45 -2.86
C THR A 48 13.32 1.33 -3.87
N ILE A 49 12.00 1.46 -3.72
CA ILE A 49 11.14 2.30 -4.58
C ILE A 49 10.39 3.29 -3.69
N PRO A 50 10.72 4.60 -3.75
CA PRO A 50 9.97 5.61 -3.01
C PRO A 50 8.54 5.71 -3.54
N ALA A 51 7.60 6.10 -2.68
CA ALA A 51 6.24 6.40 -3.12
C ALA A 51 6.22 7.53 -4.17
N SER A 52 5.34 7.41 -5.15
CA SER A 52 5.08 8.46 -6.16
C SER A 52 4.44 9.71 -5.52
N PHE A 53 3.84 9.55 -4.34
CA PHE A 53 3.25 10.60 -3.53
C PHE A 53 3.24 10.17 -2.06
N THR A 54 3.45 11.14 -1.16
CA THR A 54 3.14 11.03 0.27
C THR A 54 2.51 12.32 0.77
N VAL A 55 1.69 12.23 1.81
CA VAL A 55 1.27 13.41 2.58
C VAL A 55 2.44 13.91 3.45
N SER A 56 2.40 15.20 3.81
CA SER A 56 3.45 15.81 4.64
C SER A 56 3.63 15.06 5.95
N GLY A 57 4.88 14.73 6.30
CA GLY A 57 5.22 13.99 7.52
C GLY A 57 5.18 12.47 7.39
N VAL A 58 4.69 11.91 6.28
CA VAL A 58 4.69 10.47 6.02
C VAL A 58 5.90 10.07 5.17
N THR A 59 6.62 9.05 5.62
CA THR A 59 7.60 8.34 4.80
C THR A 59 7.00 7.03 4.31
N ALA A 60 7.17 6.73 3.01
CA ALA A 60 6.62 5.56 2.37
C ALA A 60 7.58 5.03 1.30
N THR A 61 8.06 3.80 1.49
CA THR A 61 9.01 3.14 0.57
C THR A 61 8.64 1.67 0.42
N ILE A 62 8.77 1.12 -0.79
CA ILE A 62 8.82 -0.32 -1.01
C ILE A 62 10.28 -0.75 -0.92
N SER A 63 10.61 -1.65 0.01
CA SER A 63 11.89 -2.34 0.03
C SER A 63 11.78 -3.66 -0.71
N LEU A 64 12.69 -3.88 -1.66
CA LEU A 64 12.81 -5.13 -2.40
C LEU A 64 13.92 -6.03 -1.84
N THR A 65 14.66 -5.58 -0.82
CA THR A 65 15.88 -6.27 -0.34
C THR A 65 15.65 -7.67 0.21
N ASN A 66 14.41 -7.99 0.64
CA ASN A 66 14.03 -9.30 1.14
C ASN A 66 13.48 -10.23 0.05
N PHE A 67 13.39 -9.77 -1.20
CA PHE A 67 12.93 -10.56 -2.32
C PHE A 67 14.12 -11.21 -3.02
N THR A 68 14.11 -12.54 -3.10
CA THR A 68 15.24 -13.33 -3.63
C THR A 68 15.09 -13.71 -5.09
N GLY A 69 13.97 -13.33 -5.72
CA GLY A 69 13.70 -13.56 -7.13
C GLY A 69 14.30 -12.48 -8.04
N ALA A 70 13.86 -12.49 -9.29
CA ALA A 70 14.14 -11.41 -10.23
C ALA A 70 12.96 -10.44 -10.28
N VAL A 71 13.26 -9.16 -10.44
CA VAL A 71 12.29 -8.10 -10.63
C VAL A 71 12.41 -7.59 -12.05
N ASP A 72 11.28 -7.32 -12.67
CA ASP A 72 11.17 -6.80 -14.02
C ASP A 72 10.08 -5.72 -14.07
N ASP A 73 10.01 -5.01 -15.19
CA ASP A 73 8.89 -4.14 -15.54
C ASP A 73 8.13 -4.70 -16.75
N PHE A 74 6.81 -4.68 -16.64
CA PHE A 74 5.91 -5.01 -17.74
C PHE A 74 4.81 -3.95 -17.79
N GLY A 75 4.16 -3.80 -18.95
CA GLY A 75 3.07 -2.83 -19.12
C GLY A 75 1.96 -2.99 -18.07
N GLY A 76 1.68 -1.95 -17.32
CA GLY A 76 0.76 -1.89 -16.19
C GLY A 76 -0.71 -1.68 -16.60
N SER A 77 -1.47 -1.01 -15.72
CA SER A 77 -2.87 -0.64 -15.94
C SER A 77 -3.20 0.65 -15.20
N ASP A 78 -4.24 1.36 -15.65
CA ASP A 78 -4.83 2.48 -14.94
C ASP A 78 -5.83 2.06 -13.84
N LEU A 79 -6.06 0.75 -13.66
CA LEU A 79 -6.87 0.23 -12.56
C LEU A 79 -6.19 0.54 -11.22
N ASN A 80 -6.93 1.15 -10.28
CA ASN A 80 -6.40 1.67 -9.01
C ASN A 80 -5.37 2.81 -9.15
N ALA A 81 -5.24 3.43 -10.33
CA ALA A 81 -4.38 4.58 -10.51
C ALA A 81 -5.07 5.88 -10.05
N GLN A 82 -4.27 6.90 -9.72
CA GLN A 82 -4.81 8.23 -9.45
C GLN A 82 -5.41 8.83 -10.74
N PRO A 83 -6.46 9.67 -10.63
CA PRO A 83 -7.05 10.34 -11.80
C PRO A 83 -5.98 11.03 -12.66
N GLY A 84 -5.95 10.70 -13.95
CA GLY A 84 -5.00 11.25 -14.92
C GLY A 84 -3.63 10.57 -14.97
N SER A 85 -3.39 9.54 -14.16
CA SER A 85 -2.17 8.72 -14.27
C SER A 85 -2.24 7.80 -15.49
N ALA A 86 -1.13 7.69 -16.22
CA ALA A 86 -1.01 6.76 -17.35
C ALA A 86 -0.88 5.30 -16.88
N ALA A 87 -1.23 4.36 -17.76
CA ALA A 87 -1.05 2.92 -17.58
C ALA A 87 0.32 2.47 -18.15
N GLU A 88 1.41 2.96 -17.56
CA GLU A 88 2.77 2.72 -18.05
C GLU A 88 3.31 1.37 -17.57
N GLU A 89 4.20 1.34 -16.57
CA GLU A 89 4.85 0.11 -16.12
C GLU A 89 4.23 -0.48 -14.85
N SER A 90 4.70 -1.66 -14.46
CA SER A 90 4.31 -2.35 -13.23
C SER A 90 5.51 -2.97 -12.54
N LEU A 91 5.49 -2.99 -11.21
CA LEU A 91 6.45 -3.77 -10.43
C LEU A 91 6.13 -5.27 -10.58
N SER A 92 7.00 -6.00 -11.28
CA SER A 92 6.80 -7.41 -11.57
C SER A 92 7.80 -8.28 -10.82
N LEU A 93 7.29 -9.09 -9.90
CA LEU A 93 8.06 -10.09 -9.19
C LEU A 93 8.03 -11.40 -9.98
N ILE A 94 9.20 -11.90 -10.39
CA ILE A 94 9.30 -13.08 -11.27
C ILE A 94 10.32 -14.10 -10.77
N GLY A 95 10.16 -15.33 -11.25
CA GLY A 95 11.06 -16.45 -10.99
C GLY A 95 10.80 -17.18 -9.67
N SER A 96 10.94 -18.51 -9.71
CA SER A 96 10.73 -19.38 -8.55
C SER A 96 11.74 -19.15 -7.42
N ALA A 97 12.87 -18.49 -7.71
CA ALA A 97 13.82 -18.05 -6.70
C ALA A 97 13.20 -17.06 -5.69
N GLY A 98 12.10 -16.39 -6.04
CA GLY A 98 11.35 -15.51 -5.13
C GLY A 98 10.44 -16.22 -4.13
N ASN A 99 10.32 -17.56 -4.18
CA ASN A 99 9.51 -18.30 -3.22
C ASN A 99 10.06 -18.17 -1.79
N ASN A 100 9.17 -18.11 -0.79
CA ASN A 100 9.50 -17.93 0.62
C ASN A 100 10.29 -16.62 0.91
N SER A 101 10.11 -15.62 0.07
CA SER A 101 10.69 -14.29 0.19
C SER A 101 9.59 -13.23 0.07
N TYR A 102 9.89 -11.97 0.32
CA TYR A 102 8.87 -10.92 0.34
C TYR A 102 9.44 -9.56 -0.07
N ILE A 103 8.54 -8.68 -0.51
CA ILE A 103 8.78 -7.25 -0.56
C ILE A 103 8.12 -6.60 0.65
N GLU A 104 8.64 -5.47 1.11
CA GLU A 104 8.14 -4.80 2.30
C GLU A 104 7.67 -3.39 1.97
N LEU A 105 6.43 -3.06 2.35
CA LEU A 105 5.96 -1.68 2.35
C LEU A 105 6.29 -1.08 3.71
N GLN A 106 7.28 -0.18 3.72
CA GLN A 106 7.74 0.52 4.91
C GLN A 106 7.01 1.87 4.98
N LEU A 107 6.15 2.01 5.98
CA LEU A 107 5.20 3.11 6.12
C LEU A 107 5.24 3.66 7.55
N ASP A 108 5.41 4.97 7.69
CA ASP A 108 5.23 5.65 8.98
C ASP A 108 3.80 6.20 9.10
N PHE A 109 3.03 5.58 9.99
CA PHE A 109 1.63 5.93 10.28
C PHE A 109 1.47 6.53 11.68
N THR A 110 2.47 7.21 12.23
CA THR A 110 2.39 7.78 13.59
C THR A 110 1.13 8.62 13.84
N GLU A 111 0.59 9.29 12.81
CA GLU A 111 -0.62 10.11 12.89
C GLU A 111 -1.87 9.48 12.24
N PHE A 112 -1.78 8.23 11.80
CA PHE A 112 -2.84 7.54 11.05
C PHE A 112 -3.25 6.22 11.73
N ALA A 113 -4.53 5.87 11.61
CA ALA A 113 -5.09 4.63 12.12
C ALA A 113 -5.80 3.85 11.01
N ASP A 114 -6.00 2.55 11.25
CA ASP A 114 -6.74 1.64 10.36
C ASP A 114 -6.29 1.68 8.89
N PRO A 115 -4.99 1.45 8.61
CA PRO A 115 -4.47 1.53 7.26
C PRO A 115 -5.13 0.51 6.33
N ILE A 116 -5.37 0.95 5.10
CA ILE A 116 -5.99 0.15 4.05
C ILE A 116 -5.05 0.17 2.85
N VAL A 117 -4.74 -1.01 2.33
CA VAL A 117 -3.98 -1.14 1.09
C VAL A 117 -4.95 -1.56 -0.01
N SER A 118 -5.06 -0.76 -1.07
CA SER A 118 -5.70 -1.17 -2.32
C SER A 118 -4.64 -1.24 -3.42
N PHE A 119 -4.71 -2.28 -4.25
CA PHE A 119 -3.76 -2.50 -5.32
C PHE A 119 -4.43 -3.21 -6.49
N ALA A 120 -3.94 -2.92 -7.70
CA ALA A 120 -4.24 -3.70 -8.87
C ALA A 120 -3.14 -4.75 -9.07
N THR A 121 -3.52 -5.99 -9.39
CA THR A 121 -2.57 -7.06 -9.66
C THR A 121 -3.03 -7.91 -10.83
N ARG A 122 -2.07 -8.50 -11.54
CA ARG A 122 -2.29 -9.55 -12.52
C ARG A 122 -1.20 -10.60 -12.34
N GLY A 123 -1.54 -11.82 -12.68
CA GLY A 123 -0.62 -12.94 -12.73
C GLY A 123 -0.18 -13.30 -14.14
N THR A 124 0.57 -14.39 -14.21
CA THR A 124 0.80 -15.15 -15.44
C THR A 124 0.45 -16.62 -15.18
N SER A 125 0.29 -17.41 -16.23
CA SER A 125 0.00 -18.84 -16.10
C SER A 125 1.08 -19.62 -15.35
N THR A 126 2.30 -19.08 -15.27
CA THR A 126 3.45 -19.65 -14.56
C THR A 126 3.90 -18.82 -13.35
N GLY A 127 3.06 -17.86 -12.92
CA GLY A 127 3.37 -16.97 -11.80
C GLY A 127 3.17 -17.63 -10.44
N PHE A 128 3.34 -16.84 -9.37
CA PHE A 128 3.11 -17.29 -8.00
C PHE A 128 1.64 -17.68 -7.80
N ASN A 129 1.42 -18.78 -7.10
CA ASN A 129 0.08 -19.26 -6.72
C ASN A 129 -0.34 -18.79 -5.33
N SER A 130 0.59 -18.26 -4.52
CA SER A 130 0.36 -17.75 -3.16
C SER A 130 1.08 -16.42 -2.95
N GLY A 131 0.38 -15.48 -2.34
CA GLY A 131 0.88 -14.17 -1.93
C GLY A 131 0.08 -13.71 -0.71
N ILE A 132 0.73 -13.73 0.44
CA ILE A 132 0.14 -13.38 1.74
C ILE A 132 0.55 -11.96 2.08
N TRP A 133 -0.39 -11.18 2.58
CA TRP A 133 -0.08 -9.91 3.23
C TRP A 133 0.12 -10.17 4.71
N SER A 134 1.15 -9.55 5.28
CA SER A 134 1.39 -9.58 6.71
C SER A 134 1.78 -8.17 7.14
N TYR A 135 1.52 -7.82 8.40
CA TYR A 135 1.93 -6.53 8.95
C TYR A 135 2.78 -6.71 10.20
N SER A 136 3.65 -5.74 10.45
CA SER A 136 4.44 -5.61 11.67
C SER A 136 4.35 -4.18 12.18
N VAL A 137 4.33 -4.01 13.50
CA VAL A 137 4.35 -2.69 14.15
C VAL A 137 5.68 -2.55 14.87
N GLY A 138 6.43 -1.49 14.55
CA GLY A 138 7.73 -1.21 15.18
C GLY A 138 8.81 -2.25 14.88
N GLY A 139 8.72 -2.98 13.77
CA GLY A 139 9.70 -4.01 13.39
C GLY A 139 9.61 -5.31 14.20
N GLY A 140 8.51 -5.55 14.90
CA GLY A 140 8.23 -6.81 15.60
C GLY A 140 7.87 -7.97 14.67
N ALA A 141 7.28 -9.03 15.24
CA ALA A 141 6.82 -10.18 14.48
C ALA A 141 5.71 -9.80 13.47
N PHE A 142 5.74 -10.44 12.30
CA PHE A 142 4.70 -10.29 11.29
C PHE A 142 3.43 -11.07 11.66
N THR A 143 2.29 -10.46 11.39
CA THR A 143 0.96 -11.07 11.53
C THR A 143 0.28 -11.12 10.17
N ASP A 144 -0.07 -12.31 9.72
CA ASP A 144 -0.76 -12.53 8.43
C ASP A 144 -2.17 -11.93 8.42
N ILE A 145 -2.56 -11.38 7.28
CA ILE A 145 -3.85 -10.74 7.05
C ILE A 145 -4.44 -11.11 5.69
N GLY A 146 -5.76 -11.28 5.69
CA GLY A 146 -6.53 -11.49 4.47
C GLY A 146 -6.29 -12.83 3.77
N PRO A 147 -6.95 -13.05 2.63
CA PRO A 147 -6.74 -14.24 1.82
C PRO A 147 -5.49 -14.12 0.94
N ASN A 148 -5.13 -15.21 0.27
CA ASN A 148 -4.16 -15.18 -0.83
C ASN A 148 -4.53 -14.13 -1.88
N THR A 149 -3.57 -13.27 -2.20
CA THR A 149 -3.73 -12.20 -3.18
C THR A 149 -3.04 -12.46 -4.51
N ALA A 150 -2.18 -13.49 -4.59
CA ALA A 150 -1.56 -13.90 -5.83
C ALA A 150 -2.60 -14.41 -6.84
N SER A 151 -2.25 -14.34 -8.12
CA SER A 151 -3.06 -14.87 -9.21
C SER A 151 -2.18 -15.53 -10.24
N THR A 152 -2.75 -16.52 -10.92
CA THR A 152 -2.27 -16.99 -12.23
C THR A 152 -3.14 -16.48 -13.39
N SER A 153 -4.08 -15.57 -13.10
CA SER A 153 -4.93 -14.93 -14.11
C SER A 153 -4.14 -13.84 -14.80
N THR A 154 -4.18 -13.82 -16.14
CA THR A 154 -3.56 -12.76 -16.96
C THR A 154 -4.39 -11.48 -17.03
N THR A 155 -5.58 -11.47 -16.40
CA THR A 155 -6.44 -10.28 -16.32
C THR A 155 -6.14 -9.49 -15.05
N THR A 156 -5.92 -8.19 -15.19
CA THR A 156 -5.74 -7.28 -14.05
C THR A 156 -7.02 -7.15 -13.24
N ARG A 157 -6.90 -7.21 -11.91
CA ARG A 157 -8.01 -7.08 -10.96
C ARG A 157 -7.66 -6.15 -9.81
N LEU A 158 -8.68 -5.49 -9.26
CA LEU A 158 -8.57 -4.67 -8.06
C LEU A 158 -8.70 -5.56 -6.82
N LEU A 159 -7.75 -5.42 -5.90
CA LEU A 159 -7.77 -6.04 -4.59
C LEU A 159 -7.66 -5.00 -3.49
N ARG A 160 -8.16 -5.35 -2.31
CA ARG A 160 -8.09 -4.54 -1.10
C ARG A 160 -7.72 -5.44 0.07
N SER A 161 -6.67 -5.08 0.79
CA SER A 161 -6.30 -5.69 2.06
C SER A 161 -6.57 -4.70 3.19
N LEU A 162 -7.30 -5.17 4.21
CA LEU A 162 -7.52 -4.40 5.43
C LEU A 162 -6.37 -4.71 6.39
N ILE A 163 -5.49 -3.75 6.65
CA ILE A 163 -4.50 -3.89 7.72
C ILE A 163 -5.24 -3.49 9.01
N SER A 164 -5.78 -4.47 9.73
CA SER A 164 -6.44 -4.22 11.01
C SER A 164 -5.41 -3.87 12.08
N ALA A 165 -4.85 -2.66 12.05
CA ALA A 165 -4.01 -2.14 13.10
C ALA A 165 -4.87 -1.43 14.17
N ARG A 166 -5.30 -2.16 15.21
CA ARG A 166 -5.60 -1.53 16.51
C ARG A 166 -4.31 -1.55 17.32
N ARG A 167 -3.82 -0.41 17.81
CA ARG A 167 -4.48 0.34 18.90
C ARG A 167 -4.03 1.81 18.93
N MET A 168 -4.98 2.75 18.89
CA MET A 168 -4.79 4.09 19.45
C MET A 168 -5.51 4.14 20.80
N LEU A 169 -4.71 4.21 21.88
CA LEU A 169 -5.05 4.28 23.32
C LEU A 169 -6.16 3.32 23.81
#